data_AF-A0A953S4W1-F1
#
_entry.id   AF-A0A953S4W1-F1
#
_cell.length_a   1.000
_cell.length_b   1.000
_cell.length_c   1.000
_cell.angle_alpha   90.00
_cell.angle_beta   90.00
_cell.angle_gamma   90.00
#
_symmetry.space_group_name_H-M   'P 1'
#
loop_
_entity.id
_entity.type
_entity.pdbx_description
1 polymer ?
#
loop_
_entity_poly.entity_id
_entity_poly.type
_entity_poly.pdbx_seq_one_letter_code
_entity_poly.pdbx_strand_id
1 'polypeptide(L)'
;MKKMTALMFVGTLGLLQVAAAQSADDYRGGWRTDKGEAHTYEFSIRGDKVRGIYCTYCADATTLAFVDGTFGPDGLNFVVTHVKSDGSTAYQDKAIAKFDKGTLIVTGTSGAPGGAKFARTLIKDSRGPDPLPVMVSTIPKALSTAPVVFNQPGAAKQQGAAPPRAPYIQPGPWKSALTEKDVLGVWLGYGVGAPKQFFIIKKVGGKLRGMVCGTCDNPYTMAALDDFEIQGDTLKFNILHEDWGDGELPTFYKHVTAHIGWNELRLTTTADHQPPPRPTPPGIVPGSSLTGPIPIEATSGNHWPEWPPKNTSLPH
;
A
#
# COMPACT_ATOMS: atom_id res chain seq x y z
N MET A 1 14.57 -16.33 -79.16
CA MET A 1 15.51 -16.06 -78.05
C MET A 1 14.84 -15.10 -77.07
N LYS A 2 14.66 -15.56 -75.82
CA LYS A 2 13.94 -14.89 -74.73
C LYS A 2 14.79 -13.76 -74.13
N LYS A 3 14.18 -12.61 -73.83
CA LYS A 3 14.71 -11.66 -72.83
C LYS A 3 13.76 -11.66 -71.63
N MET A 4 14.18 -12.33 -70.56
CA MET A 4 13.53 -12.35 -69.26
C MET A 4 13.98 -11.10 -68.49
N THR A 5 13.07 -10.17 -68.27
CA THR A 5 13.24 -9.06 -67.34
C THR A 5 13.06 -9.61 -65.92
N ALA A 6 14.17 -9.78 -65.21
CA ALA A 6 14.16 -10.20 -63.81
C ALA A 6 13.73 -9.01 -62.93
N LEU A 7 12.52 -9.10 -62.40
CA LEU A 7 11.98 -8.17 -61.41
C LEU A 7 12.56 -8.54 -60.03
N MET A 8 13.54 -7.78 -59.53
CA MET A 8 14.00 -7.91 -58.14
C MET A 8 12.96 -7.27 -57.21
N PHE A 9 12.17 -8.09 -56.53
CA PHE A 9 11.46 -7.68 -55.33
C PHE A 9 12.45 -7.71 -54.15
N VAL A 10 12.97 -6.55 -53.76
CA VAL A 10 13.64 -6.37 -52.46
C VAL A 10 12.53 -6.31 -51.40
N GLY A 11 12.27 -7.44 -50.75
CA GLY A 11 11.40 -7.51 -49.59
C GLY A 11 12.09 -6.87 -48.39
N THR A 12 11.85 -5.58 -48.16
CA THR A 12 12.10 -4.94 -46.86
C THR A 12 11.16 -5.56 -45.83
N LEU A 13 11.63 -6.61 -45.13
CA LEU A 13 11.08 -6.99 -43.84
C LEU A 13 11.34 -5.82 -42.88
N GLY A 14 10.34 -4.93 -42.76
CA GLY A 14 10.28 -3.98 -41.67
C GLY A 14 10.21 -4.79 -40.37
N LEU A 15 11.32 -4.83 -39.64
CA LEU A 15 11.34 -5.18 -38.24
C LEU A 15 10.50 -4.14 -37.51
N LEU A 16 9.20 -4.35 -37.45
CA LEU A 16 8.34 -3.70 -36.48
C LEU A 16 8.87 -4.13 -35.12
N GLN A 17 9.71 -3.28 -34.52
CA GLN A 17 9.93 -3.32 -33.08
C GLN A 17 8.56 -3.05 -32.46
N VAL A 18 7.83 -4.12 -32.17
CA VAL A 18 6.71 -4.05 -31.26
C VAL A 18 7.34 -3.65 -29.94
N ALA A 19 7.33 -2.36 -29.64
CA ALA A 19 7.60 -1.89 -28.31
C ALA A 19 6.64 -2.66 -27.41
N ALA A 20 7.17 -3.53 -26.55
CA ALA A 20 6.36 -4.27 -25.62
C ALA A 20 5.56 -3.23 -24.82
N ALA A 21 4.24 -3.20 -25.04
CA ALA A 21 3.38 -2.30 -24.32
C ALA A 21 3.56 -2.59 -22.82
N GLN A 22 3.88 -1.55 -22.05
CA GLN A 22 4.08 -1.69 -20.62
C GLN A 22 2.78 -2.16 -19.98
N SER A 23 2.88 -3.05 -19.00
CA SER A 23 1.75 -3.57 -18.25
C SER A 23 1.48 -2.70 -17.02
N ALA A 24 0.23 -2.66 -16.54
CA ALA A 24 -0.07 -2.05 -15.24
C ALA A 24 0.77 -2.67 -14.12
N ASP A 25 1.10 -3.96 -14.22
CA ASP A 25 1.89 -4.68 -13.22
C ASP A 25 3.33 -4.16 -13.12
N ASP A 26 3.84 -3.50 -14.17
CA ASP A 26 5.15 -2.82 -14.14
C ASP A 26 5.14 -1.57 -13.24
N TYR A 27 3.95 -1.11 -12.83
CA TYR A 27 3.74 0.12 -12.07
C TYR A 27 3.10 -0.12 -10.70
N ARG A 28 2.37 -1.22 -10.52
CA ARG A 28 1.60 -1.52 -9.29
C ARG A 28 2.45 -1.53 -8.04
N GLY A 29 1.81 -1.16 -6.95
CA GLY A 29 2.31 -1.28 -5.59
C GLY A 29 3.43 -0.31 -5.27
N GLY A 30 4.34 -0.76 -4.41
CA GLY A 30 5.27 0.09 -3.70
C GLY A 30 6.56 0.35 -4.45
N TRP A 31 7.00 1.60 -4.48
CA TRP A 31 8.22 2.07 -5.12
C TRP A 31 8.92 3.06 -4.21
N ARG A 32 10.24 2.96 -4.08
CA ARG A 32 11.02 3.91 -3.28
C ARG A 32 12.28 4.41 -3.96
N THR A 33 12.79 5.56 -3.53
CA THR A 33 14.17 5.96 -3.86
C THR A 33 15.18 5.00 -3.25
N ASP A 34 16.26 4.73 -4.00
CA ASP A 34 17.37 3.90 -3.51
C ASP A 34 18.41 4.69 -2.71
N LYS A 35 18.46 6.01 -2.90
CA LYS A 35 19.43 6.91 -2.27
C LYS A 35 18.90 8.33 -2.23
N GLY A 36 19.55 9.17 -1.43
CA GLY A 36 19.18 10.58 -1.26
C GLY A 36 17.98 10.73 -0.34
N GLU A 37 17.13 11.72 -0.62
CA GLU A 37 15.89 11.93 0.12
C GLU A 37 14.94 10.73 -0.08
N ALA A 38 14.32 10.33 1.02
CA ALA A 38 13.35 9.24 1.01
C ALA A 38 12.09 9.70 0.26
N HIS A 39 11.67 8.93 -0.74
CA HIS A 39 10.38 9.11 -1.38
C HIS A 39 9.80 7.73 -1.66
N THR A 40 8.57 7.51 -1.22
CA THR A 40 7.83 6.28 -1.44
C THR A 40 6.51 6.60 -2.13
N TYR A 41 6.17 5.79 -3.12
CA TYR A 41 4.87 5.80 -3.79
C TYR A 41 4.27 4.40 -3.70
N GLU A 42 2.96 4.35 -3.55
CA GLU A 42 2.17 3.12 -3.60
C GLU A 42 1.08 3.33 -4.64
N PHE A 43 1.12 2.61 -5.76
CA PHE A 43 0.16 2.78 -6.86
C PHE A 43 -0.84 1.63 -6.93
N SER A 44 -2.12 1.97 -6.77
CA SER A 44 -3.25 1.10 -7.05
C SER A 44 -3.85 1.40 -8.42
N ILE A 45 -3.86 0.39 -9.30
CA ILE A 45 -4.29 0.57 -10.69
C ILE A 45 -5.53 -0.30 -10.97
N ARG A 46 -6.63 0.24 -11.47
CA ARG A 46 -7.81 -0.56 -11.86
C ARG A 46 -8.32 -0.05 -13.20
N GLY A 47 -8.17 -0.87 -14.24
CA GLY A 47 -8.34 -0.39 -15.62
C GLY A 47 -7.31 0.71 -15.91
N ASP A 48 -7.81 1.87 -16.34
CA ASP A 48 -7.02 3.07 -16.57
C ASP A 48 -6.87 3.95 -15.30
N LYS A 49 -7.64 3.70 -14.23
CA LYS A 49 -7.63 4.55 -13.04
C LYS A 49 -6.45 4.24 -12.14
N VAL A 50 -5.74 5.28 -11.71
CA VAL A 50 -4.65 5.21 -10.72
C VAL A 50 -5.09 5.92 -9.45
N ARG A 51 -4.91 5.25 -8.31
CA ARG A 51 -5.04 5.78 -6.96
C ARG A 51 -3.78 5.42 -6.18
N GLY A 52 -3.57 6.02 -5.02
CA GLY A 52 -2.43 5.62 -4.20
C GLY A 52 -2.07 6.59 -3.10
N ILE A 53 -0.88 6.40 -2.57
CA ILE A 53 -0.26 7.33 -1.62
C ILE A 53 1.14 7.72 -2.06
N TYR A 54 1.62 8.81 -1.46
CA TYR A 54 2.99 9.26 -1.49
C TYR A 54 3.41 9.65 -0.08
N CYS A 55 4.64 9.34 0.31
CA CYS A 55 5.25 9.84 1.53
C CYS A 55 6.73 10.11 1.32
N THR A 56 7.26 11.09 2.06
CA THR A 56 8.71 11.27 2.18
C THR A 56 9.22 10.34 3.29
N TYR A 57 8.54 10.33 4.44
CA TYR A 57 8.78 9.39 5.53
C TYR A 57 7.45 8.80 5.99
N CYS A 58 7.19 7.54 5.68
CA CYS A 58 5.85 6.97 5.80
C CYS A 58 5.41 6.71 7.26
N ALA A 59 6.36 6.71 8.21
CA ALA A 59 6.07 6.72 9.64
C ALA A 59 5.75 8.12 10.21
N ASP A 60 6.05 9.18 9.46
CA ASP A 60 5.64 10.55 9.73
C ASP A 60 4.38 10.87 8.90
N ALA A 61 3.23 10.77 9.57
CA ALA A 61 1.92 10.97 8.95
C ALA A 61 1.69 12.40 8.42
N THR A 62 2.52 13.37 8.84
CA THR A 62 2.47 14.73 8.29
C THR A 62 2.97 14.75 6.83
N THR A 63 3.83 13.81 6.43
CA THR A 63 4.38 13.72 5.07
C THR A 63 3.51 12.89 4.10
N LEU A 64 2.44 12.25 4.61
CA LEU A 64 1.52 11.45 3.79
C LEU A 64 0.66 12.34 2.90
N ALA A 65 0.72 12.07 1.59
CA ALA A 65 -0.05 12.67 0.52
C ALA A 65 -0.72 11.60 -0.34
N PHE A 66 -1.60 12.02 -1.25
CA PHE A 66 -2.50 11.12 -1.96
C PHE A 66 -2.36 11.22 -3.47
N VAL A 67 -2.33 10.06 -4.13
CA VAL A 67 -2.17 9.95 -5.58
C VAL A 67 -3.53 9.72 -6.24
N ASP A 68 -3.80 10.46 -7.31
CA ASP A 68 -4.89 10.21 -8.25
C ASP A 68 -4.39 10.45 -9.67
N GLY A 69 -4.76 9.59 -10.61
CA GLY A 69 -4.30 9.71 -11.99
C GLY A 69 -4.84 8.65 -12.94
N THR A 70 -4.15 8.48 -14.05
CA THR A 70 -4.48 7.53 -15.11
C THR A 70 -3.26 6.77 -15.61
N PHE A 71 -3.46 5.51 -15.95
CA PHE A 71 -2.51 4.65 -16.63
C PHE A 71 -2.87 4.58 -18.12
N GLY A 72 -1.86 4.72 -18.99
CA GLY A 72 -2.04 4.64 -20.43
C GLY A 72 -0.76 4.23 -21.16
N PRO A 73 -0.72 4.33 -22.50
CA PRO A 73 0.41 3.89 -23.31
C PRO A 73 1.75 4.54 -22.95
N ASP A 74 1.72 5.77 -22.42
CA ASP A 74 2.90 6.54 -22.04
C ASP A 74 3.31 6.39 -20.56
N GLY A 75 2.66 5.47 -19.82
CA GLY A 75 2.87 5.25 -18.39
C GLY A 75 1.79 5.90 -17.52
N LEU A 76 2.16 6.31 -16.30
CA LEU A 76 1.25 6.99 -15.37
C LEU A 76 1.28 8.51 -15.59
N ASN A 77 0.10 9.13 -15.58
CA ASN A 77 -0.07 10.58 -15.43
C ASN A 77 -0.90 10.82 -14.16
N PHE A 78 -0.37 11.57 -13.19
CA PHE A 78 -1.02 11.69 -11.89
C PHE A 78 -0.73 13.00 -11.17
N VAL A 79 -1.53 13.25 -10.14
CA VAL A 79 -1.38 14.33 -9.19
C VAL A 79 -1.11 13.76 -7.82
N VAL A 80 -0.15 14.37 -7.10
CA VAL A 80 0.06 14.13 -5.67
C VAL A 80 -0.55 15.28 -4.89
N THR A 81 -1.63 15.02 -4.15
CA THR A 81 -2.33 16.01 -3.33
C THR A 81 -1.78 15.98 -1.91
N HIS A 82 -1.04 17.02 -1.54
CA HIS A 82 -0.59 17.27 -0.19
C HIS A 82 -1.69 17.99 0.58
N VAL A 83 -2.03 17.51 1.77
CA VAL A 83 -3.16 18.04 2.56
C VAL A 83 -2.68 18.60 3.89
N LYS A 84 -3.37 19.64 4.35
CA LYS A 84 -3.23 20.18 5.71
C LYS A 84 -3.94 19.27 6.72
N SER A 85 -3.77 19.55 8.00
CA SER A 85 -4.42 18.80 9.09
C SER A 85 -5.94 18.86 9.06
N ASP A 86 -6.52 19.94 8.51
CA ASP A 86 -7.97 20.08 8.31
C ASP A 86 -8.51 19.33 7.09
N GLY A 87 -7.63 18.69 6.32
CA GLY A 87 -7.93 17.95 5.09
C GLY A 87 -8.08 18.80 3.83
N SER A 88 -7.90 20.12 3.93
CA SER A 88 -7.81 20.98 2.75
C SER A 88 -6.50 20.76 2.01
N THR A 89 -6.51 20.99 0.69
CA THR A 89 -5.29 20.91 -0.13
C THR A 89 -4.29 21.98 0.29
N ALA A 90 -3.07 21.56 0.63
CA ALA A 90 -1.93 22.44 0.82
C ALA A 90 -1.34 22.85 -0.54
N TYR A 91 -1.04 21.85 -1.38
CA TYR A 91 -0.62 22.02 -2.78
C TYR A 91 -0.72 20.68 -3.54
N GLN A 92 -0.50 20.73 -4.85
CA GLN A 92 -0.57 19.57 -5.73
C GLN A 92 0.64 19.48 -6.66
N ASP A 93 1.36 18.38 -6.61
CA ASP A 93 2.41 18.09 -7.58
C ASP A 93 1.78 17.43 -8.81
N LYS A 94 2.24 17.79 -10.01
CA LYS A 94 1.86 17.12 -11.26
C LYS A 94 3.02 16.29 -11.74
N ALA A 95 2.79 15.01 -11.98
CA ALA A 95 3.85 14.07 -12.29
C ALA A 95 3.45 13.06 -13.36
N ILE A 96 4.47 12.53 -14.02
CA ILE A 96 4.40 11.36 -14.87
C ILE A 96 5.36 10.30 -14.35
N ALA A 97 5.01 9.03 -14.50
CA ALA A 97 5.91 7.93 -14.21
C ALA A 97 6.06 7.03 -15.43
N LYS A 98 7.31 6.69 -15.75
CA LYS A 98 7.66 5.75 -16.82
C LYS A 98 8.50 4.62 -16.28
N PHE A 99 8.09 3.40 -16.58
CA PHE A 99 8.87 2.21 -16.28
C PHE A 99 10.01 2.07 -17.30
N ASP A 100 11.24 1.87 -16.83
CA ASP A 100 12.40 1.58 -17.65
C ASP A 100 13.25 0.51 -16.95
N LYS A 101 13.31 -0.68 -17.55
CA LYS A 101 14.20 -1.79 -17.16
C LYS A 101 14.20 -2.10 -15.65
N GLY A 102 13.02 -2.20 -15.03
CA GLY A 102 12.90 -2.53 -13.61
C GLY A 102 12.97 -1.32 -12.66
N THR A 103 13.10 -0.11 -13.20
CA THR A 103 13.05 1.14 -12.44
C THR A 103 11.86 1.98 -12.86
N LEU A 104 11.34 2.79 -11.93
CA LEU A 104 10.29 3.74 -12.22
C LEU A 104 10.85 5.15 -12.17
N ILE A 105 10.83 5.85 -13.31
CA ILE A 105 11.28 7.23 -13.41
C ILE A 105 10.08 8.16 -13.26
N VAL A 106 10.02 8.85 -12.13
CA VAL A 106 8.97 9.84 -11.85
C VAL A 106 9.51 11.23 -12.10
N THR A 107 8.89 11.98 -13.00
CA THR A 107 9.25 13.38 -13.28
C THR A 107 8.03 14.27 -13.12
N GLY A 108 8.23 15.50 -12.67
CA GLY A 108 7.10 16.38 -12.41
C GLY A 108 7.49 17.80 -12.06
N THR A 109 6.47 18.57 -11.70
CA THR A 109 6.59 19.93 -11.17
C THR A 109 5.85 19.99 -9.85
N SER A 110 6.52 20.49 -8.82
CA SER A 110 5.89 20.64 -7.51
C SER A 110 4.88 21.78 -7.52
N GLY A 111 3.77 21.60 -6.80
CA GLY A 111 2.80 22.67 -6.55
C GLY A 111 3.17 23.55 -5.35
N ALA A 112 4.22 23.20 -4.60
CA ALA A 112 4.66 23.98 -3.45
C ALA A 112 5.16 25.38 -3.87
N PRO A 113 5.21 26.36 -2.95
CA PRO A 113 5.81 27.66 -3.23
C PRO A 113 7.20 27.52 -3.86
N GLY A 114 7.39 28.08 -5.06
CA GLY A 114 8.63 27.98 -5.84
C GLY A 114 8.60 27.00 -7.02
N GLY A 115 7.61 26.10 -7.09
CA GLY A 115 7.26 25.38 -8.33
C GLY A 115 8.37 24.54 -8.97
N ALA A 116 9.28 23.98 -8.17
CA ALA A 116 10.47 23.31 -8.68
C ALA A 116 10.13 22.07 -9.52
N LYS A 117 10.87 21.88 -10.62
CA LYS A 117 10.85 20.62 -11.36
C LYS A 117 11.62 19.55 -10.56
N PHE A 118 11.16 18.31 -10.64
CA PHE A 118 11.84 17.18 -10.02
C PHE A 118 11.90 15.96 -10.95
N ALA A 119 12.91 15.12 -10.70
CA ALA A 119 13.06 13.80 -11.30
C ALA A 119 13.54 12.84 -10.21
N ARG A 120 12.90 11.67 -10.11
CA ARG A 120 13.16 10.64 -9.11
C ARG A 120 13.27 9.30 -9.82
N THR A 121 14.34 8.57 -9.54
CA THR A 121 14.47 7.15 -9.93
C THR A 121 14.07 6.30 -8.74
N LEU A 122 13.05 5.46 -8.94
CA LEU A 122 12.51 4.59 -7.92
C LEU A 122 12.77 3.13 -8.29
N ILE A 123 12.89 2.30 -7.26
CA ILE A 123 13.07 0.86 -7.35
C ILE A 123 11.99 0.13 -6.55
N LYS A 124 11.74 -1.13 -6.91
CA LYS A 124 11.15 -2.09 -6.00
C LYS A 124 12.15 -2.39 -4.89
N ASP A 125 11.64 -2.62 -3.68
CA ASP A 125 12.51 -2.92 -2.54
C ASP A 125 13.11 -4.32 -2.68
N SER A 126 14.43 -4.43 -2.70
CA SER A 126 15.12 -5.71 -2.85
C SER A 126 14.86 -6.69 -1.69
N ARG A 127 14.35 -6.19 -0.56
CA ARG A 127 13.97 -7.02 0.60
C ARG A 127 12.74 -7.87 0.34
N GLY A 128 11.88 -7.48 -0.62
CA GLY A 128 10.60 -8.16 -0.84
C GLY A 128 9.61 -7.96 0.32
N PRO A 129 8.47 -8.66 0.33
CA PRO A 129 7.53 -8.61 1.43
C PRO A 129 8.05 -9.32 2.68
N ASP A 130 7.49 -8.95 3.84
CA ASP A 130 7.77 -9.67 5.09
C ASP A 130 7.26 -11.12 4.99
N PRO A 131 8.01 -12.10 5.50
CA PRO A 131 7.58 -13.50 5.46
C PRO A 131 6.29 -13.70 6.28
N LEU A 132 5.34 -14.46 5.74
CA LEU A 132 4.11 -14.85 6.43
C LEU A 132 3.98 -16.38 6.50
N PRO A 133 3.31 -16.93 7.54
CA PRO A 133 3.03 -18.36 7.66
C PRO A 133 1.88 -18.82 6.74
N VAL A 134 1.69 -18.16 5.61
CA VAL A 134 0.66 -18.44 4.59
C VAL A 134 1.27 -18.33 3.20
N MET A 135 0.56 -18.82 2.18
CA MET A 135 0.94 -18.57 0.79
C MET A 135 0.87 -17.07 0.49
N VAL A 136 1.88 -16.58 -0.22
CA VAL A 136 2.00 -15.17 -0.59
C VAL A 136 2.32 -15.05 -2.07
N SER A 137 1.69 -14.09 -2.73
CA SER A 137 1.91 -13.78 -4.14
C SER A 137 2.55 -12.39 -4.28
N THR A 138 3.43 -12.21 -5.27
CA THR A 138 4.18 -10.95 -5.48
C THR A 138 4.22 -10.52 -6.95
N ILE A 139 4.34 -9.20 -7.17
CA ILE A 139 4.63 -8.57 -8.46
C ILE A 139 5.96 -7.79 -8.38
N PRO A 140 6.86 -7.92 -9.38
CA PRO A 140 6.80 -8.87 -10.50
C PRO A 140 6.90 -10.33 -10.04
N LYS A 141 6.36 -11.27 -10.83
CA LYS A 141 6.20 -12.71 -10.52
C LYS A 141 7.52 -13.50 -10.47
N ALA A 142 8.57 -12.92 -9.91
CA ALA A 142 9.87 -13.54 -9.72
C ALA A 142 9.98 -14.33 -8.41
N LEU A 143 9.09 -14.08 -7.44
CA LEU A 143 9.21 -14.60 -6.08
C LEU A 143 7.84 -15.05 -5.53
N SER A 144 7.23 -16.08 -6.14
CA SER A 144 6.27 -16.90 -5.38
C SER A 144 7.08 -17.74 -4.40
N THR A 145 7.42 -17.16 -3.25
CA THR A 145 8.08 -17.91 -2.18
C THR A 145 7.07 -18.87 -1.58
N ALA A 146 7.44 -20.17 -1.53
CA ALA A 146 6.69 -21.13 -0.73
C ALA A 146 6.51 -20.58 0.70
N PRO A 147 5.40 -20.91 1.40
CA PRO A 147 5.17 -20.46 2.76
C PRO A 147 6.42 -20.70 3.61
N VAL A 148 6.93 -19.67 4.27
CA VAL A 148 8.06 -19.84 5.19
C VAL A 148 7.50 -20.54 6.43
N VAL A 149 7.97 -21.77 6.67
CA VAL A 149 7.74 -22.44 7.96
C VAL A 149 8.58 -21.71 8.99
N PHE A 150 7.95 -20.79 9.73
CA PHE A 150 8.58 -20.16 10.88
C PHE A 150 8.87 -21.23 11.94
N ASN A 151 10.11 -21.70 12.02
CA ASN A 151 10.64 -22.24 13.27
C ASN A 151 11.07 -21.05 14.13
N GLN A 152 10.13 -20.22 14.61
CA GLN A 152 10.51 -19.25 15.64
C GLN A 152 11.06 -20.04 16.84
N PRO A 153 12.21 -19.68 17.41
CA PRO A 153 12.63 -20.14 18.72
C PRO A 153 11.63 -19.57 19.74
N GLY A 154 10.51 -20.27 19.93
CA GLY A 154 9.34 -19.79 20.68
C GLY A 154 7.99 -20.11 20.04
N ALA A 155 7.92 -20.27 18.72
CA ALA A 155 6.83 -21.01 18.08
C ALA A 155 7.12 -22.48 18.26
N ALA A 156 6.88 -22.97 19.47
CA ALA A 156 6.78 -24.39 19.72
C ALA A 156 5.90 -25.01 18.63
N LYS A 157 6.36 -26.12 18.06
CA LYS A 157 5.50 -27.10 17.39
C LYS A 157 4.27 -27.29 18.27
N GLN A 158 3.17 -26.60 17.98
CA GLN A 158 1.89 -26.82 18.65
C GLN A 158 1.28 -28.11 18.06
N GLN A 159 1.91 -29.23 18.39
CA GLN A 159 1.29 -30.56 18.39
C GLN A 159 0.52 -30.81 19.69
N GLY A 160 0.30 -29.77 20.50
CA GLY A 160 -0.69 -29.72 21.56
C GLY A 160 -1.71 -28.64 21.22
N ALA A 161 -2.99 -28.88 21.51
CA ALA A 161 -4.04 -27.88 21.36
C ALA A 161 -3.59 -26.56 21.98
N ALA A 162 -3.55 -25.49 21.17
CA ALA A 162 -3.32 -24.15 21.70
C ALA A 162 -4.29 -23.93 22.86
N PRO A 163 -3.85 -23.39 24.01
CA PRO A 163 -4.77 -23.02 25.06
C PRO A 163 -5.87 -22.15 24.47
N PRO A 164 -7.15 -22.31 24.88
CA PRO A 164 -8.23 -21.53 24.34
C PRO A 164 -7.86 -20.05 24.45
N ARG A 165 -7.92 -19.32 23.33
CA ARG A 165 -7.71 -17.87 23.35
C ARG A 165 -8.67 -17.28 24.35
N ALA A 166 -8.15 -16.46 25.28
CA ALA A 166 -8.99 -15.74 26.21
C ALA A 166 -10.08 -14.99 25.44
N PRO A 167 -11.33 -14.96 25.95
CA PRO A 167 -12.39 -14.21 25.31
C PRO A 167 -11.95 -12.75 25.19
N TYR A 168 -12.27 -12.14 24.06
CA TYR A 168 -12.03 -10.73 23.86
C TYR A 168 -12.80 -9.92 24.91
N ILE A 169 -12.10 -9.03 25.60
CA ILE A 169 -12.68 -8.10 26.57
C ILE A 169 -12.66 -6.72 25.92
N GLN A 170 -13.84 -6.20 25.65
CA GLN A 170 -14.00 -4.88 25.07
C GLN A 170 -13.57 -3.80 26.08
N PRO A 171 -12.75 -2.81 25.69
CA PRO A 171 -12.25 -1.79 26.62
C PRO A 171 -13.36 -0.86 27.14
N GLY A 172 -14.41 -0.65 26.34
CA GLY A 172 -15.60 0.14 26.70
C GLY A 172 -16.66 0.03 25.61
N PRO A 173 -17.90 0.49 25.83
CA PRO A 173 -18.99 0.33 24.87
C PRO A 173 -18.63 0.90 23.49
N TRP A 174 -19.16 0.29 22.43
CA TRP A 174 -19.03 0.83 21.09
C TRP A 174 -19.71 2.20 21.03
N LYS A 175 -19.13 3.12 20.28
CA LYS A 175 -19.81 4.37 19.95
C LYS A 175 -21.06 4.03 19.15
N SER A 176 -22.21 4.55 19.56
CA SER A 176 -23.49 4.32 18.87
C SER A 176 -23.61 5.07 17.54
N ALA A 177 -22.74 6.07 17.31
CA ALA A 177 -22.60 6.79 16.06
C ALA A 177 -21.15 7.25 15.92
N LEU A 178 -20.55 6.98 14.76
CA LEU A 178 -19.22 7.43 14.40
C LEU A 178 -19.29 8.73 13.61
N THR A 179 -18.27 9.55 13.77
CA THR A 179 -18.01 10.75 12.99
C THR A 179 -16.60 10.67 12.40
N GLU A 180 -16.28 11.51 11.42
CA GLU A 180 -14.92 11.59 10.87
C GLU A 180 -13.87 11.82 11.98
N LYS A 181 -14.19 12.62 13.01
CA LYS A 181 -13.28 12.91 14.12
C LYS A 181 -12.93 11.68 14.96
N ASP A 182 -13.83 10.69 15.00
CA ASP A 182 -13.57 9.45 15.73
C ASP A 182 -12.58 8.55 14.98
N VAL A 183 -12.36 8.77 13.68
CA VAL A 183 -11.58 7.92 12.78
C VAL A 183 -10.24 8.55 12.42
N LEU A 184 -10.19 9.87 12.26
CA LEU A 184 -9.01 10.62 11.82
C LEU A 184 -7.83 10.48 12.79
N GLY A 185 -6.65 10.17 12.25
CA GLY A 185 -5.41 10.06 13.00
C GLY A 185 -4.62 8.79 12.65
N VAL A 186 -3.71 8.44 13.55
CA VAL A 186 -2.86 7.26 13.45
C VAL A 186 -3.33 6.20 14.42
N TRP A 187 -3.62 5.01 13.92
CA TRP A 187 -3.99 3.84 14.70
C TRP A 187 -2.86 2.83 14.68
N LEU A 188 -2.45 2.38 15.85
CA LEU A 188 -1.35 1.43 16.02
C LEU A 188 -1.91 0.01 16.07
N GLY A 189 -1.46 -0.83 15.14
CA GLY A 189 -1.78 -2.25 15.10
C GLY A 189 -0.77 -3.11 15.85
N TYR A 190 -0.51 -4.29 15.30
CA TYR A 190 0.43 -5.26 15.86
C TYR A 190 1.88 -4.79 15.77
N GLY A 191 2.75 -5.44 16.55
CA GLY A 191 4.20 -5.22 16.54
C GLY A 191 4.67 -4.15 17.54
N VAL A 192 5.98 -4.16 17.78
CA VAL A 192 6.69 -3.17 18.60
C VAL A 192 7.98 -2.77 17.90
N GLY A 193 8.47 -1.56 18.13
CA GLY A 193 9.67 -1.06 17.44
C GLY A 193 9.44 -0.87 15.93
N ALA A 194 10.43 -1.27 15.13
CA ALA A 194 10.40 -1.15 13.67
C ALA A 194 9.18 -1.83 13.01
N PRO A 195 8.80 -3.09 13.31
CA PRO A 195 7.67 -3.76 12.65
C PRO A 195 6.28 -3.32 13.15
N LYS A 196 6.17 -2.22 13.91
CA LYS A 196 4.89 -1.73 14.39
C LYS A 196 4.03 -1.28 13.21
N GLN A 197 2.80 -1.77 13.12
CA GLN A 197 1.87 -1.40 12.06
C GLN A 197 1.20 -0.05 12.34
N PHE A 198 1.18 0.82 11.35
CA PHE A 198 0.50 2.12 11.37
C PHE A 198 -0.67 2.10 10.39
N PHE A 199 -1.85 2.46 10.83
CA PHE A 199 -2.98 2.83 9.97
C PHE A 199 -3.17 4.34 10.10
N ILE A 200 -2.81 5.06 9.05
CA ILE A 200 -2.86 6.51 9.01
C ILE A 200 -4.08 6.90 8.18
N ILE A 201 -5.05 7.56 8.80
CA ILE A 201 -6.30 7.99 8.16
C ILE A 201 -6.38 9.51 8.20
N LYS A 202 -6.49 10.14 7.02
CA LYS A 202 -6.58 11.59 6.86
C LYS A 202 -7.82 11.97 6.06
N LYS A 203 -8.25 13.21 6.25
CA LYS A 203 -9.25 13.85 5.41
C LYS A 203 -8.57 14.44 4.18
N VAL A 204 -9.20 14.30 3.02
CA VAL A 204 -8.74 14.80 1.73
C VAL A 204 -9.94 15.41 1.02
N GLY A 205 -10.08 16.73 1.13
CA GLY A 205 -11.31 17.43 0.75
C GLY A 205 -12.50 16.89 1.56
N GLY A 206 -13.49 16.33 0.86
CA GLY A 206 -14.70 15.75 1.48
C GLY A 206 -14.65 14.23 1.71
N LYS A 207 -13.48 13.59 1.63
CA LYS A 207 -13.34 12.13 1.74
C LYS A 207 -12.29 11.75 2.77
N LEU A 208 -12.43 10.57 3.36
CA LEU A 208 -11.36 9.93 4.14
C LEU A 208 -10.52 9.06 3.19
N ARG A 209 -9.20 9.12 3.36
CA ARG A 209 -8.21 8.27 2.68
C ARG A 209 -7.08 7.97 3.64
N GLY A 210 -6.27 6.96 3.36
CA GLY A 210 -5.18 6.63 4.25
C GLY A 210 -4.12 5.72 3.66
N MET A 211 -3.29 5.23 4.56
CA MET A 211 -2.27 4.23 4.29
C MET A 211 -2.18 3.29 5.49
N VAL A 212 -1.97 2.01 5.24
CA VAL A 212 -1.42 1.09 6.24
C VAL A 212 0.04 0.84 5.90
N CYS A 213 0.93 0.83 6.89
CA CYS A 213 2.31 0.37 6.72
C CYS A 213 2.74 -0.50 7.89
N GLY A 214 3.58 -1.51 7.60
CA GLY A 214 4.32 -2.28 8.61
C GLY A 214 5.54 -1.50 9.08
N THR A 215 6.73 -1.86 8.62
CA THR A 215 7.96 -1.15 8.99
C THR A 215 8.07 0.28 8.46
N CYS A 216 7.12 0.69 7.60
CA CYS A 216 7.00 2.05 7.05
C CYS A 216 8.25 2.55 6.30
N ASP A 217 9.14 1.64 5.92
CA ASP A 217 10.31 1.86 5.06
C ASP A 217 10.39 0.87 3.90
N ASN A 218 9.71 -0.27 4.01
CA ASN A 218 9.58 -1.27 2.97
C ASN A 218 8.20 -1.13 2.29
N PRO A 219 8.13 -0.64 1.05
CA PRO A 219 6.88 -0.45 0.33
C PRO A 219 6.03 -1.73 0.18
N TYR A 220 6.64 -2.92 0.18
CA TYR A 220 5.88 -4.19 0.19
C TYR A 220 5.05 -4.40 1.47
N THR A 221 5.32 -3.65 2.53
CA THR A 221 4.53 -3.69 3.78
C THR A 221 3.49 -2.58 3.83
N MET A 222 3.28 -1.87 2.72
CA MET A 222 2.39 -0.71 2.63
C MET A 222 1.19 -1.00 1.72
N ALA A 223 0.08 -0.33 1.98
CA ALA A 223 -1.06 -0.31 1.09
C ALA A 223 -1.86 0.98 1.30
N ALA A 224 -2.48 1.47 0.22
CA ALA A 224 -3.43 2.57 0.33
C ALA A 224 -4.72 2.10 1.02
N LEU A 225 -5.30 2.99 1.83
CA LEU A 225 -6.65 2.84 2.40
C LEU A 225 -7.59 3.76 1.65
N ASP A 226 -8.71 3.25 1.18
CA ASP A 226 -9.66 4.02 0.38
C ASP A 226 -11.10 3.53 0.53
N ASP A 227 -12.03 4.22 -0.12
CA ASP A 227 -13.46 3.88 -0.16
C ASP A 227 -14.09 3.82 1.23
N PHE A 228 -13.71 4.77 2.09
CA PHE A 228 -14.22 4.90 3.45
C PHE A 228 -15.70 5.24 3.48
N GLU A 229 -16.43 4.56 4.36
CA GLU A 229 -17.84 4.78 4.65
C GLU A 229 -18.11 4.68 6.14
N ILE A 230 -18.86 5.66 6.67
CA ILE A 230 -19.36 5.63 8.04
C ILE A 230 -20.86 5.39 8.00
N GLN A 231 -21.30 4.24 8.53
CA GLN A 231 -22.69 3.80 8.59
C GLN A 231 -23.11 3.66 10.06
N GLY A 232 -23.66 4.72 10.66
CA GLY A 232 -24.01 4.69 12.09
C GLY A 232 -22.79 4.45 12.96
N ASP A 233 -22.74 3.31 13.64
CA ASP A 233 -21.64 2.85 14.51
C ASP A 233 -20.52 2.07 13.79
N THR A 234 -20.65 1.89 12.48
CA THR A 234 -19.80 1.01 11.69
C THR A 234 -18.94 1.80 10.72
N LEU A 235 -17.64 1.53 10.72
CA LEU A 235 -16.68 2.04 9.75
C LEU A 235 -16.36 0.95 8.73
N LYS A 236 -16.42 1.27 7.44
CA LYS A 236 -15.97 0.41 6.35
C LYS A 236 -14.94 1.11 5.50
N PHE A 237 -13.96 0.37 4.99
CA PHE A 237 -12.98 0.85 4.01
C PHE A 237 -12.27 -0.32 3.35
N ASN A 238 -11.51 -0.06 2.29
CA ASN A 238 -10.70 -1.04 1.59
C ASN A 238 -9.21 -0.81 1.87
N ILE A 239 -8.47 -1.89 2.08
CA ILE A 239 -7.01 -1.93 1.91
C ILE A 239 -6.74 -2.41 0.49
N LEU A 240 -6.02 -1.60 -0.29
CA LEU A 240 -5.74 -1.87 -1.70
C LEU A 240 -4.41 -2.63 -1.82
N HIS A 241 -4.47 -3.96 -1.92
CA HIS A 241 -3.28 -4.78 -2.18
C HIS A 241 -2.93 -4.75 -3.67
N GLU A 242 -1.67 -4.46 -4.01
CA GLU A 242 -1.29 -4.16 -5.38
C GLU A 242 -0.10 -4.96 -5.91
N ASP A 243 0.97 -5.11 -5.13
CA ASP A 243 2.15 -5.87 -5.52
C ASP A 243 2.43 -7.07 -4.63
N TRP A 244 1.64 -7.25 -3.57
CA TRP A 244 1.68 -8.45 -2.74
C TRP A 244 0.43 -8.64 -1.87
N GLY A 245 0.20 -9.90 -1.50
CA GLY A 245 -0.76 -10.22 -0.43
C GLY A 245 -0.89 -11.72 -0.16
N ASP A 246 -1.76 -12.04 0.80
CA ASP A 246 -2.07 -13.39 1.21
C ASP A 246 -2.93 -14.12 0.16
N GLY A 247 -2.51 -15.34 -0.20
CA GLY A 247 -3.18 -16.19 -1.18
C GLY A 247 -2.55 -16.14 -2.58
N GLU A 248 -3.34 -16.54 -3.58
CA GLU A 248 -2.89 -16.76 -4.97
C GLU A 248 -2.86 -15.48 -5.83
N LEU A 249 -3.53 -14.41 -5.38
CA LEU A 249 -3.62 -13.15 -6.11
C LEU A 249 -2.78 -12.07 -5.40
N PRO A 250 -1.86 -11.40 -6.11
CA PRO A 250 -1.10 -10.28 -5.55
C PRO A 250 -1.90 -8.97 -5.51
N THR A 251 -2.99 -8.88 -6.27
CA THR A 251 -3.79 -7.67 -6.43
C THR A 251 -5.26 -7.96 -6.12
N PHE A 252 -5.79 -7.36 -5.06
CA PHE A 252 -7.17 -7.56 -4.60
C PHE A 252 -7.57 -6.45 -3.62
N TYR A 253 -8.85 -6.37 -3.26
CA TYR A 253 -9.28 -5.57 -2.12
C TYR A 253 -9.47 -6.42 -0.88
N LYS A 254 -8.95 -5.92 0.23
CA LYS A 254 -9.28 -6.42 1.57
C LYS A 254 -10.27 -5.45 2.19
N HIS A 255 -11.50 -5.89 2.34
CA HIS A 255 -12.58 -5.11 2.92
C HIS A 255 -12.48 -5.14 4.42
N VAL A 256 -12.49 -3.96 5.03
CA VAL A 256 -12.45 -3.77 6.47
C VAL A 256 -13.84 -3.38 6.95
N THR A 257 -14.29 -4.03 8.02
CA THR A 257 -15.43 -3.58 8.82
C THR A 257 -14.97 -3.39 10.25
N ALA A 258 -15.23 -2.22 10.83
CA ALA A 258 -14.71 -1.85 12.13
C ALA A 258 -15.72 -1.12 13.00
N HIS A 259 -15.51 -1.26 14.31
CA HIS A 259 -16.20 -0.52 15.36
C HIS A 259 -15.18 0.19 16.25
N ILE A 260 -15.57 1.33 16.83
CA ILE A 260 -14.68 2.11 17.69
C ILE A 260 -15.29 2.23 19.09
N GLY A 261 -14.49 1.88 20.11
CA GLY A 261 -14.83 1.97 21.52
C GLY A 261 -13.64 2.53 22.29
N TRP A 262 -13.85 3.61 23.05
CA TRP A 262 -12.76 4.37 23.69
C TRP A 262 -11.61 4.68 22.72
N ASN A 263 -10.44 4.10 22.95
CA ASN A 263 -9.21 4.27 22.18
C ASN A 263 -8.88 3.04 21.31
N GLU A 264 -9.87 2.19 21.04
CA GLU A 264 -9.71 0.98 20.24
C GLU A 264 -10.58 1.05 18.99
N LEU A 265 -9.97 0.72 17.84
CA LEU A 265 -10.66 0.37 16.61
C LEU A 265 -10.54 -1.15 16.44
N ARG A 266 -11.66 -1.84 16.60
CA ARG A 266 -11.76 -3.29 16.44
C ARG A 266 -12.23 -3.59 15.03
N LEU A 267 -11.41 -4.29 14.24
CA LEU A 267 -11.68 -4.55 12.82
C LEU A 267 -11.71 -6.03 12.47
N THR A 268 -12.57 -6.38 11.53
CA THR A 268 -12.57 -7.64 10.80
C THR A 268 -12.23 -7.39 9.33
N THR A 269 -11.70 -8.40 8.66
CA THR A 269 -11.33 -8.31 7.25
C THR A 269 -11.90 -9.47 6.46
N THR A 270 -12.35 -9.18 5.25
CA THR A 270 -12.61 -10.17 4.19
C THR A 270 -11.84 -9.75 2.94
N ALA A 271 -11.63 -10.67 1.99
CA ALA A 271 -10.99 -10.33 0.72
C ALA A 271 -11.77 -10.94 -0.44
N ASP A 272 -11.79 -10.25 -1.59
CA ASP A 272 -12.57 -10.63 -2.78
C ASP A 272 -12.31 -12.08 -3.23
N HIS A 273 -11.08 -12.54 -3.06
CA HIS A 273 -10.62 -13.86 -3.52
C HIS A 273 -10.73 -14.95 -2.47
N GLN A 274 -11.16 -14.63 -1.25
CA GLN A 274 -11.29 -15.59 -0.17
C GLN A 274 -12.74 -16.04 0.00
N PRO A 275 -12.97 -17.30 0.42
CA PRO A 275 -14.31 -17.74 0.78
C PRO A 275 -14.85 -16.88 1.94
N PRO A 276 -16.18 -16.73 2.07
CA PRO A 276 -16.77 -16.03 3.19
C PRO A 276 -16.24 -16.58 4.53
N PRO A 277 -15.99 -15.70 5.52
CA PRO A 277 -15.54 -16.15 6.82
C PRO A 277 -16.58 -17.07 7.46
N ARG A 278 -16.11 -18.07 8.20
CA ARG A 278 -17.01 -18.96 8.95
C ARG A 278 -17.84 -18.13 9.92
N PRO A 279 -19.12 -18.50 10.16
CA PRO A 279 -19.95 -17.83 11.15
C PRO A 279 -19.24 -17.79 12.50
N THR A 280 -19.24 -16.62 13.13
CA THR A 280 -18.63 -16.46 14.44
C THR A 280 -19.58 -17.03 15.50
N PRO A 281 -19.10 -17.87 16.43
CA PRO A 281 -19.92 -18.35 17.54
C PRO A 281 -20.51 -17.19 18.36
N PRO A 282 -21.70 -17.35 18.94
CA PRO A 282 -22.29 -16.35 19.83
C PRO A 282 -21.32 -15.93 20.94
N GLY A 283 -21.23 -14.63 21.22
CA GLY A 283 -20.38 -14.07 22.26
C GLY A 283 -18.90 -13.89 21.90
N ILE A 284 -18.48 -14.24 20.68
CA ILE A 284 -17.12 -13.96 20.18
C ILE A 284 -17.17 -12.71 19.29
N VAL A 285 -16.31 -11.74 19.59
CA VAL A 285 -16.06 -10.60 18.70
C VAL A 285 -14.76 -10.86 17.94
N PRO A 286 -14.82 -11.29 16.67
CA PRO A 286 -13.64 -11.65 15.90
C PRO A 286 -12.84 -10.39 15.54
N GLY A 287 -11.63 -10.58 15.01
CA GLY A 287 -10.85 -9.51 14.43
C GLY A 287 -9.59 -9.11 15.21
N SER A 288 -9.07 -7.95 14.81
CA SER A 288 -7.84 -7.34 15.28
C SER A 288 -8.15 -6.01 15.95
N SER A 289 -7.34 -5.62 16.92
CA SER A 289 -7.49 -4.35 17.63
C SER A 289 -6.38 -3.40 17.22
N LEU A 290 -6.75 -2.17 16.87
CA LEU A 290 -5.83 -1.05 16.73
C LEU A 290 -6.06 -0.06 17.87
N THR A 291 -4.99 0.57 18.36
CA THR A 291 -5.05 1.58 19.42
C THR A 291 -4.86 2.98 18.87
N GLY A 292 -5.74 3.93 19.21
CA GLY A 292 -5.72 5.29 18.68
C GLY A 292 -7.03 6.08 18.91
N PRO A 293 -7.31 7.11 18.10
CA PRO A 293 -6.40 7.70 17.14
C PRO A 293 -5.36 8.59 17.83
N ILE A 294 -4.09 8.45 17.44
CA ILE A 294 -3.02 9.38 17.79
C ILE A 294 -3.08 10.56 16.82
N PRO A 295 -2.92 11.82 17.27
CA PRO A 295 -2.87 12.97 16.37
C PRO A 295 -1.78 12.82 15.29
N ILE A 296 -2.07 13.24 14.06
CA ILE A 296 -1.14 13.14 12.92
C ILE A 296 0.19 13.83 13.24
N GLU A 297 0.12 15.00 13.87
CA GLU A 297 1.24 15.86 14.22
C GLU A 297 2.15 15.24 15.28
N ALA A 298 1.63 14.32 16.10
CA ALA A 298 2.42 13.61 17.10
C ALA A 298 3.40 12.59 16.48
N THR A 299 3.28 12.33 15.18
CA THR A 299 4.25 11.51 14.41
C THR A 299 5.27 12.34 13.64
N SER A 300 5.20 13.67 13.73
CA SER A 300 6.14 14.55 13.03
C SER A 300 7.58 14.27 13.45
N GLY A 301 8.47 14.12 12.48
CA GLY A 301 9.87 13.78 12.71
C GLY A 301 10.15 12.29 12.87
N ASN A 302 9.14 11.41 12.75
CA ASN A 302 9.35 9.97 12.65
C ASN A 302 9.99 9.61 11.30
N HIS A 303 11.30 9.82 11.21
CA HIS A 303 12.11 9.44 10.06
C HIS A 303 13.18 8.42 10.44
N TRP A 304 13.72 7.76 9.42
CA TRP A 304 14.93 6.98 9.55
C TRP A 304 16.15 7.91 9.47
N PRO A 305 17.12 7.79 10.39
CA PRO A 305 18.35 8.59 10.32
C PRO A 305 19.17 8.35 9.05
N GLU A 306 19.04 7.16 8.45
CA GLU A 306 19.67 6.76 7.20
C GLU A 306 18.62 6.23 6.23
N TRP A 307 18.82 6.47 4.93
CA TRP A 307 17.94 5.97 3.87
C TRP A 307 18.70 5.26 2.75
N PRO A 308 18.31 4.03 2.37
CA PRO A 308 17.35 3.16 3.06
C PRO A 308 17.89 2.74 4.45
N PRO A 309 17.03 2.50 5.44
CA PRO A 309 17.48 2.06 6.75
C PRO A 309 18.10 0.66 6.65
N LYS A 310 19.11 0.41 7.49
CA LYS A 310 19.82 -0.86 7.56
C LYS A 310 19.16 -1.77 8.60
N ASN A 311 19.10 -3.07 8.32
CA ASN A 311 18.68 -4.12 9.27
C ASN A 311 17.22 -4.03 9.77
N THR A 312 16.31 -3.36 9.06
CA THR A 312 14.91 -3.21 9.47
C THR A 312 13.99 -4.38 9.05
N SER A 313 14.47 -5.28 8.18
CA SER A 313 13.70 -6.43 7.66
C SER A 313 14.44 -7.75 7.76
N LEU A 314 15.33 -7.92 8.75
CA LEU A 314 15.90 -9.24 9.00
C LEU A 314 14.79 -10.18 9.49
N PRO A 315 14.66 -11.38 8.92
CA PRO A 315 13.72 -12.37 9.42
C PRO A 315 14.11 -12.71 10.87
N HIS A 316 13.22 -12.41 11.81
CA HIS A 316 13.27 -12.99 13.14
C HIS A 316 12.62 -14.38 13.13
#